data_AF-A0A103XYS7-F1
#
_entry.id   AF-A0A103XYS7-F1
#
_cell.length_a   1.000
_cell.length_b   1.000
_cell.length_c   1.000
_cell.angle_alpha   90.00
_cell.angle_beta   90.00
_cell.angle_gamma   90.00
#
_symmetry.space_group_name_H-M   'P 1'
#
loop_
_entity.id
_entity.type
_entity.pdbx_description
1 polymer ?
#
loop_
_entity_poly.entity_id
_entity_poly.type
_entity_poly.pdbx_seq_one_letter_code
_entity_poly.pdbx_strand_id
1 'polypeptide(L)'
;MKSFDQGFDIQSLARNRFDTMIKLMAQELHLANNQLIGIIPPGLGKTTASPQLTELHLANNQLIGIIPPRLGKTTALVGLWLFMNSLMKI
;
A
#
# COMPACT_ATOMS: atom_id res chain seq x y z
N MET A 1 -22.68 9.19 5.79
CA MET A 1 -21.37 8.68 5.31
C MET A 1 -20.46 9.88 5.14
N LYS A 2 -19.48 10.07 6.03
CA LYS A 2 -18.61 11.26 5.98
C LYS A 2 -17.70 11.15 4.76
N SER A 3 -17.67 12.21 3.94
CA SER A 3 -16.68 12.38 2.89
C SER A 3 -15.29 12.48 3.54
N PHE A 4 -14.39 11.59 3.14
CA PHE A 4 -12.99 11.62 3.52
C PHE A 4 -12.24 12.51 2.52
N ASP A 5 -12.47 13.82 2.63
CA ASP A 5 -12.00 14.84 1.67
C ASP A 5 -10.59 15.39 1.98
N GLN A 6 -9.71 14.61 2.60
CA GLN A 6 -8.31 14.98 2.76
C GLN A 6 -7.41 13.82 2.39
N GLY A 7 -6.60 14.02 1.34
CA GLY A 7 -5.65 13.05 0.80
C GLY A 7 -4.84 12.39 1.90
N PHE A 8 -5.11 11.12 2.15
CA PHE A 8 -4.46 10.36 3.19
C PHE A 8 -3.05 9.98 2.72
N ASP A 9 -2.05 10.28 3.53
CA ASP A 9 -0.68 9.88 3.26
C ASP A 9 -0.54 8.36 3.43
N ILE A 10 -0.09 7.66 2.39
CA ILE A 10 0.16 6.20 2.43
C ILE A 10 1.22 5.82 3.48
N GLN A 11 2.09 6.75 3.88
CA GLN A 11 3.05 6.54 4.96
C GLN A 11 2.36 6.46 6.32
N SER A 12 1.21 7.12 6.47
CA SER A 12 0.38 7.01 7.67
C SER A 12 -0.26 5.62 7.75
N LEU A 13 -0.60 5.00 6.62
CA LEU A 13 -1.05 3.59 6.60
C LEU A 13 0.04 2.62 7.06
N ALA A 14 1.31 2.91 6.78
CA ALA A 14 2.44 2.14 7.30
C ALA A 14 2.70 2.35 8.80
N ARG A 15 2.20 3.45 9.40
CA ARG A 15 2.44 3.83 10.81
C ARG A 15 1.22 3.71 11.73
N ASN A 16 0.00 3.63 11.21
CA ASN A 16 -1.21 3.75 12.02
C ASN A 16 -1.60 2.43 12.70
N ARG A 17 -1.65 2.46 14.03
CA ARG A 17 -1.81 1.30 14.92
C ARG A 17 -3.24 1.05 15.43
N PHE A 18 -4.29 1.76 14.96
CA PHE A 18 -5.64 1.62 15.56
C PHE A 18 -6.85 1.47 14.61
N ASP A 19 -6.87 1.97 13.37
CA ASP A 19 -7.98 1.68 12.42
C ASP A 19 -7.61 0.67 11.31
N THR A 20 -6.31 0.40 11.16
CA THR A 20 -5.73 -0.58 10.23
C THR A 20 -5.75 -2.02 10.80
N MET A 21 -6.15 -2.18 12.06
CA MET A 21 -6.04 -3.44 12.82
C MET A 21 -6.92 -4.58 12.27
N ILE A 22 -7.94 -4.28 11.45
CA ILE A 22 -8.80 -5.32 10.85
C ILE A 22 -8.24 -5.82 9.50
N LYS A 23 -7.26 -5.13 8.88
CA LYS A 23 -6.72 -5.50 7.55
C LYS A 23 -5.23 -5.87 7.52
N LEU A 24 -4.45 -5.55 8.56
CA LEU A 24 -3.00 -5.86 8.64
C LEU A 24 -2.65 -7.29 9.04
N MET A 25 -3.65 -8.13 9.37
CA MET A 25 -3.47 -9.58 9.54
C MET A 25 -3.80 -10.37 8.27
N ALA A 26 -4.24 -9.71 7.20
CA ALA A 26 -4.55 -10.37 5.94
C ALA A 26 -3.29 -10.48 5.07
N GLN A 27 -3.15 -11.60 4.38
CA GLN A 27 -2.16 -11.79 3.30
C GLN A 27 -2.42 -10.83 2.12
N GLU A 28 -3.48 -10.03 2.16
CA GLU A 28 -3.93 -9.17 1.07
C GLU A 28 -4.24 -7.75 1.58
N LEU A 29 -3.65 -6.74 0.93
CA LEU A 29 -3.88 -5.33 1.26
C LEU A 29 -4.63 -4.64 0.11
N HIS A 30 -5.92 -4.40 0.33
CA HIS A 30 -6.81 -3.76 -0.64
C HIS A 30 -7.05 -2.28 -0.30
N LEU A 31 -6.43 -1.38 -1.06
CA LEU A 31 -6.52 0.07 -0.91
C LEU A 31 -6.74 0.79 -2.27
N ALA A 32 -7.17 0.04 -3.29
CA ALA A 32 -7.49 0.62 -4.59
C ALA A 32 -8.68 1.59 -4.50
N ASN A 33 -8.75 2.55 -5.43
CA ASN A 33 -9.80 3.57 -5.53
C ASN A 33 -9.90 4.47 -4.30
N ASN A 34 -8.75 4.95 -3.82
CA ASN A 34 -8.69 5.93 -2.75
C ASN A 34 -8.00 7.21 -3.24
N GLN A 35 -7.89 8.19 -2.36
CA GLN A 35 -7.16 9.43 -2.61
C GLN A 35 -5.79 9.39 -1.92
N LEU A 36 -5.12 8.23 -1.92
CA LEU A 36 -3.82 8.10 -1.27
C LEU A 36 -2.75 8.89 -2.03
N ILE A 37 -1.99 9.68 -1.30
CA ILE A 37 -0.89 10.49 -1.82
C ILE A 37 0.46 10.03 -1.24
N GLY A 38 1.55 10.46 -1.86
CA GLY A 38 2.91 10.22 -1.37
C GLY A 38 3.61 9.03 -2.03
N ILE A 39 4.73 8.61 -1.44
CA ILE A 39 5.57 7.53 -1.95
C ILE A 39 5.25 6.20 -1.29
N ILE A 40 5.31 5.09 -2.03
CA ILE A 40 5.18 3.74 -1.44
C ILE A 40 6.38 3.50 -0.50
N PRO A 41 6.16 3.23 0.79
CA PRO A 41 7.26 3.00 1.71
C PRO A 41 8.03 1.72 1.35
N PRO A 42 9.38 1.71 1.41
CA PRO A 42 10.17 0.50 1.17
C PRO A 42 9.90 -0.67 2.14
N GLY A 43 9.29 -0.35 3.30
CA GLY A 43 8.87 -1.32 4.32
C GLY A 43 7.42 -1.78 4.21
N LEU A 44 6.65 -1.31 3.21
CA LEU A 44 5.29 -1.79 2.99
C LEU A 44 5.31 -3.31 2.75
N GLY A 45 4.51 -4.06 3.51
CA GLY A 45 4.50 -5.52 3.49
C GLY A 45 5.58 -6.18 4.37
N LYS A 46 6.34 -5.40 5.16
CA LYS A 46 7.31 -5.92 6.13
C LYS A 46 7.09 -5.30 7.51
N THR A 47 6.34 -5.97 8.37
CA THR A 47 6.50 -5.80 9.82
C THR A 47 6.97 -7.14 10.37
N THR A 48 7.79 -7.12 11.43
CA THR A 48 8.25 -8.34 12.13
C THR A 48 7.09 -9.11 12.78
N ALA A 49 5.87 -8.57 12.74
CA ALA A 49 4.67 -9.08 13.40
C ALA A 49 3.51 -9.38 12.42
N SER A 50 3.66 -9.19 11.11
CA SER A 50 2.60 -9.42 10.11
C SER A 50 2.95 -10.58 9.17
N PRO A 51 1.95 -11.36 8.70
CA PRO A 51 2.15 -12.35 7.66
C PRO A 51 2.73 -11.73 6.38
N GLN A 52 3.48 -12.52 5.59
CA GLN A 52 4.01 -12.06 4.30
C GLN A 52 2.84 -11.67 3.39
N LEU A 53 2.90 -10.46 2.82
CA LEU A 53 1.88 -9.96 1.91
C LEU A 53 1.95 -10.73 0.58
N THR A 54 0.82 -11.30 0.18
CA THR A 54 0.61 -12.03 -1.08
C THR A 54 -0.06 -11.19 -2.14
N GLU A 55 -0.94 -10.26 -1.76
CA GLU A 55 -1.58 -9.33 -2.69
C GLU A 55 -1.52 -7.89 -2.22
N LEU A 56 -1.22 -6.97 -3.15
CA LEU A 56 -1.21 -5.54 -2.91
C LEU A 56 -1.98 -4.79 -4.00
N HIS A 57 -3.12 -4.22 -3.64
CA HIS A 57 -3.95 -3.42 -4.53
C HIS A 57 -3.88 -1.95 -4.11
N LEU A 58 -3.13 -1.14 -4.87
CA LEU A 58 -3.02 0.33 -4.69
C LEU A 58 -3.50 1.10 -5.93
N ALA A 59 -4.15 0.42 -6.88
CA ALA A 59 -4.56 1.03 -8.14
C ALA A 59 -5.55 2.19 -7.93
N ASN A 60 -5.58 3.14 -8.86
CA ASN A 60 -6.45 4.32 -8.81
C ASN A 60 -6.27 5.13 -7.51
N ASN A 61 -5.07 5.66 -7.34
CA ASN A 61 -4.66 6.56 -6.25
C ASN A 61 -3.78 7.69 -6.83
N GLN A 62 -3.23 8.54 -5.99
CA GLN A 62 -2.37 9.67 -6.36
C GLN A 62 -0.92 9.46 -5.87
N LEU A 63 -0.46 8.21 -5.86
CA LEU A 63 0.88 7.86 -5.41
C LEU A 63 1.93 8.29 -6.44
N ILE A 64 3.09 8.72 -5.94
CA ILE A 64 4.21 9.26 -6.74
C ILE A 64 5.51 8.52 -6.39
N GLY A 65 6.54 8.74 -7.22
CA GLY A 65 7.90 8.23 -6.97
C GLY A 65 8.12 6.81 -7.50
N ILE A 66 9.21 6.18 -7.07
CA ILE A 66 9.67 4.89 -7.59
C ILE A 66 8.97 3.74 -6.86
N ILE A 67 8.57 2.70 -7.59
CA ILE A 67 8.12 1.43 -7.00
C ILE A 67 9.28 0.81 -6.23
N PRO A 68 9.16 0.55 -4.91
CA PRO A 68 10.27 -0.04 -4.15
C PRO A 68 10.73 -1.37 -4.75
N PRO A 69 12.02 -1.54 -5.13
CA PRO A 69 12.50 -2.76 -5.79
C PRO A 69 12.25 -4.04 -5.00
N ARG A 70 12.10 -3.91 -3.68
CA ARG A 70 11.80 -5.03 -2.78
C ARG A 70 10.42 -5.64 -3.04
N LEU A 71 9.42 -4.85 -3.48
CA LEU A 71 8.11 -5.39 -3.87
C LEU A 71 8.21 -6.32 -5.08
N GLY A 72 9.20 -6.10 -5.96
CA GLY A 72 9.53 -7.01 -7.06
C GLY A 72 10.45 -8.18 -6.68
N LYS A 73 10.97 -8.22 -5.44
CA LYS A 73 11.89 -9.27 -4.95
C LYS A 73 11.28 -10.18 -3.89
N THR A 74 10.07 -9.90 -3.44
CA THR A 74 9.36 -10.79 -2.50
C THR A 74 8.81 -11.99 -3.25
N THR A 75 9.07 -13.20 -2.74
CA THR A 75 8.59 -14.46 -3.32
C THR A 75 7.15 -14.78 -2.93
N ALA A 76 6.62 -14.12 -1.91
CA ALA A 76 5.25 -14.35 -1.44
C ALA A 76 4.21 -13.52 -2.20
N LEU A 77 4.61 -12.40 -2.81
CA LEU A 77 3.69 -11.53 -3.53
C LEU A 77 3.33 -12.16 -4.88
N VAL A 78 2.08 -12.56 -5.02
CA VAL A 78 1.50 -13.14 -6.23
C VAL A 78 0.71 -12.09 -7.03
N GLY A 79 0.25 -11.02 -6.38
CA GLY A 79 -0.55 -9.97 -7.01
C GLY A 79 -0.08 -8.56 -6.64
N LEU A 80 0.13 -7.72 -7.65
CA LEU A 80 0.52 -6.32 -7.49
C LEU A 80 -0.21 -5.43 -8.50
N TRP A 81 -1.16 -4.62 -8.01
CA TRP A 81 -1.93 -3.68 -8.82
C TRP A 81 -1.60 -2.24 -8.45
N LEU A 82 -0.87 -1.55 -9.32
CA LEU A 82 -0.38 -0.17 -9.11
C LEU A 82 -0.86 0.82 -10.18
N PHE A 83 -1.65 0.35 -11.16
CA PHE A 83 -2.09 1.16 -12.30
C PHE A 83 -2.94 2.37 -11.85
N MET A 84 -3.06 3.40 -12.71
CA MET A 84 -3.75 4.66 -12.36
C MET A 84 -3.15 5.31 -11.09
N ASN A 85 -1.83 5.44 -11.07
CA ASN A 85 -1.05 6.26 -10.16
C ASN A 85 0.01 7.02 -10.98
N SER A 86 0.76 7.92 -10.35
CA SER A 86 1.87 8.66 -10.94
C SER A 86 3.23 8.03 -10.59
N LEU A 87 3.29 6.70 -10.54
CA LEU A 87 4.46 5.92 -10.15
C LEU A 87 5.45 5.75 -11.30
N MET A 88 6.73 5.84 -11.00
CA MET A 88 7.84 5.60 -11.90
C MET A 88 8.25 4.12 -11.84
N LYS A 89 8.60 3.55 -13.00
CA LYS A 89 9.14 2.20 -13.10
C LYS A 89 10.50 2.11 -12.39
N ILE A 90 10.84 0.89 -11.98
CA ILE A 90 12.14 0.50 -11.41
C ILE A 90 13.27 0.61 -12.45
#